data_AF-A0A3D3CH87-F1
#
_entry.id   AF-A0A3D3CH87-F1
#
_cell.length_a   1.000
_cell.length_b   1.000
_cell.length_c   1.000
_cell.angle_alpha   90.00
_cell.angle_beta   90.00
_cell.angle_gamma   90.00
#
_symmetry.space_group_name_H-M   'P 1'
#
loop_
_entity.id
_entity.type
_entity.pdbx_description
1 polymer ?
#
loop_
_entity_poly.entity_id
_entity_poly.type
_entity_poly.pdbx_seq_one_letter_code
_entity_poly.pdbx_strand_id
1 'polypeptide(L)'
;ISALIAVFLLASLVRKTWKISLGLVALLFLSNIVLRGMYPALVQKYFVEPNEFDRERPYIQNNIEATLKAYDLHDIELRTVAPDDAIRWEDIEGNQDTIRNVRLWDHAPLLRSYKQLQEIRTYYDFSSVDIDRYTVDGEYRQ
;
A
#
# COMPACT_ATOMS: atom_id res chain seq x y z
N ILE A 1 16.63 -12.35 -30.72
CA ILE A 1 18.02 -12.15 -30.25
C ILE A 1 18.52 -13.36 -29.47
N SER A 2 17.82 -13.80 -28.42
CA SER A 2 18.23 -14.95 -27.59
C SER A 2 18.43 -16.25 -28.38
N ALA A 3 17.55 -16.55 -29.35
CA ALA A 3 17.68 -17.73 -30.21
C ALA A 3 18.91 -17.71 -31.12
N LEU A 4 19.25 -16.55 -31.71
CA LEU A 4 20.43 -16.40 -32.56
C LEU A 4 21.72 -16.59 -31.77
N ILE A 5 21.75 -16.08 -30.53
CA ILE A 5 22.94 -16.21 -29.68
C ILE A 5 23.07 -17.63 -29.11
N ALA A 6 21.95 -18.30 -28.81
CA ALA A 6 21.96 -19.71 -28.42
C ALA A 6 22.54 -20.60 -29.53
N VAL A 7 22.16 -20.38 -30.79
CA VAL A 7 22.72 -21.11 -31.96
C VAL A 7 24.23 -20.86 -32.10
N PHE A 8 24.66 -19.61 -31.93
CA PHE A 8 26.09 -19.26 -32.02
C PHE A 8 26.93 -19.84 -30.87
N LEU A 9 26.36 -19.91 -29.65
CA LEU A 9 26.99 -20.56 -28.49
C LEU A 9 27.18 -22.05 -28.71
N LEU A 10 26.15 -22.74 -29.22
CA LEU A 10 26.22 -24.17 -29.55
C LEU A 10 27.24 -24.43 -30.65
N ALA A 11 27.27 -23.61 -31.70
CA ALA A 11 28.26 -23.72 -32.78
C ALA A 11 29.71 -23.51 -32.28
N SER A 12 29.92 -22.58 -31.35
CA SER A 12 31.22 -22.31 -30.72
C SER A 12 31.68 -23.45 -29.78
N LEU A 13 30.74 -24.12 -29.11
CA LEU A 13 31.01 -25.29 -28.27
C LEU A 13 31.58 -26.45 -29.11
N VAL A 14 30.99 -26.71 -30.28
CA VAL A 14 31.43 -27.76 -31.22
C VAL A 14 32.81 -27.46 -31.80
N ARG A 15 33.14 -26.18 -32.05
CA ARG A 15 34.44 -25.76 -32.58
C ARG A 15 35.54 -25.59 -31.51
N LYS A 16 35.26 -25.92 -30.24
CA LYS A 16 36.20 -25.84 -29.10
C LYS A 16 36.83 -24.44 -28.90
N THR A 17 36.14 -23.38 -29.33
CA THR A 17 36.58 -21.99 -29.24
C THR A 17 35.98 -21.31 -28.01
N TRP A 18 36.40 -21.72 -26.81
CA TRP A 18 35.80 -21.28 -25.53
C TRP A 18 35.82 -19.76 -25.33
N LYS A 19 36.82 -19.06 -25.89
CA LYS A 19 36.92 -17.59 -25.85
C LYS A 19 35.76 -16.89 -26.56
N ILE A 20 35.28 -17.45 -27.67
CA ILE A 20 34.17 -16.89 -28.45
C ILE A 20 32.85 -17.08 -27.67
N SER A 21 32.65 -18.24 -27.08
CA SER A 21 31.50 -18.51 -26.22
C SER A 21 31.45 -17.57 -25.02
N LEU A 22 32.58 -17.35 -24.35
CA LEU A 22 32.67 -16.42 -23.21
C LEU A 22 32.33 -14.98 -23.63
N GLY A 23 32.85 -14.52 -24.77
CA GLY A 23 32.54 -13.20 -25.31
C GLY A 23 31.05 -13.01 -25.64
N LEU A 24 30.40 -14.04 -26.19
CA LEU A 24 28.96 -14.00 -26.48
C LEU A 24 28.10 -13.94 -25.21
N VAL A 25 28.46 -14.71 -24.18
CA VAL A 25 27.77 -14.66 -22.88
C VAL A 25 27.96 -13.30 -22.21
N ALA A 26 29.19 -12.76 -22.24
CA ALA A 26 29.47 -11.43 -21.70
C ALA A 26 28.67 -10.35 -22.43
N LEU A 27 28.63 -10.41 -23.77
CA LEU A 27 27.83 -9.50 -24.58
C LEU A 27 26.35 -9.60 -24.26
N LEU A 28 25.82 -10.81 -24.09
CA LEU A 28 24.43 -11.03 -23.67
C LEU A 28 24.15 -10.36 -22.33
N PHE A 29 25.01 -10.61 -21.34
CA PHE A 29 24.82 -10.09 -20.00
C PHE A 29 24.87 -8.55 -19.98
N LEU A 30 25.86 -7.96 -20.65
CA LEU A 30 25.98 -6.52 -20.84
C LEU A 30 24.76 -5.94 -21.56
N SER A 31 24.30 -6.59 -22.64
CA SER A 31 23.11 -6.14 -23.36
C SER A 31 21.86 -6.16 -22.49
N ASN A 32 21.72 -7.15 -21.59
CA ASN A 32 20.57 -7.25 -20.70
C ASN A 32 20.55 -6.09 -19.69
N ILE A 33 21.70 -5.80 -19.07
CA ILE A 33 21.86 -4.68 -18.14
C ILE A 33 21.51 -3.36 -18.82
N VAL A 34 22.02 -3.14 -20.03
CA VAL A 34 21.78 -1.89 -20.76
C VAL A 34 20.32 -1.77 -21.19
N LEU A 35 19.75 -2.80 -21.83
CA LEU A 35 18.41 -2.74 -22.40
C LEU A 35 17.29 -2.77 -21.36
N ARG A 36 17.48 -3.49 -20.24
CA ARG A 36 16.45 -3.60 -19.18
C ARG A 36 16.68 -2.66 -18.00
N GLY A 37 17.90 -2.19 -17.79
CA GLY A 37 18.24 -1.27 -16.70
C GLY A 37 18.42 0.16 -17.21
N MET A 38 19.49 0.39 -17.97
CA MET A 38 19.89 1.76 -18.34
C MET A 38 18.91 2.43 -19.30
N TYR A 39 18.48 1.72 -20.33
CA TYR A 39 17.58 2.26 -21.35
C TYR A 39 16.25 2.78 -20.76
N PRO A 40 15.47 1.99 -19.99
CA PRO A 40 14.24 2.49 -19.40
C PRO A 40 14.49 3.62 -18.39
N ALA A 41 15.57 3.59 -17.62
CA ALA A 41 15.89 4.68 -16.69
C ALA A 41 16.14 6.02 -17.42
N LEU A 42 16.82 5.98 -18.57
CA LEU A 42 17.01 7.17 -19.41
C LEU A 42 15.69 7.65 -20.01
N VAL A 43 14.85 6.73 -20.49
CA VAL A 43 13.52 7.08 -21.02
C VAL A 43 12.67 7.73 -19.93
N GLN A 44 12.64 7.15 -18.74
CA GLN A 44 11.90 7.69 -17.60
C GLN A 44 12.35 9.12 -17.31
N LYS A 45 13.66 9.32 -17.10
CA LYS A 45 14.22 10.61 -16.69
C LYS A 45 14.02 11.73 -17.71
N TYR A 46 14.20 11.43 -18.99
CA TYR A 46 14.26 12.47 -20.03
C TYR A 46 12.96 12.64 -20.81
N PHE A 47 12.08 11.64 -20.85
CA PHE A 47 10.86 11.68 -21.67
C PHE A 47 9.57 11.53 -20.85
N VAL A 48 9.61 10.80 -19.73
CA VAL A 48 8.42 10.54 -18.90
C VAL A 48 8.32 11.57 -17.78
N GLU A 49 9.30 11.64 -16.87
CA GLU A 49 9.33 12.56 -15.72
C GLU A 49 8.97 14.02 -16.05
N PRO A 50 9.41 14.62 -17.18
CA PRO A 50 9.04 16.00 -17.51
C PRO A 50 7.53 16.23 -17.71
N ASN A 51 6.79 15.19 -18.10
CA ASN A 51 5.33 15.24 -18.21
C ASN A 51 4.74 13.87 -17.88
N GLU A 52 4.98 13.40 -16.65
CA GLU A 52 4.67 12.04 -16.23
C GLU A 52 3.16 11.77 -16.27
N PHE A 53 2.35 12.72 -15.83
CA PHE A 53 0.90 12.56 -15.78
C PHE A 53 0.28 12.27 -17.16
N ASP A 54 0.64 13.01 -18.21
CA ASP A 54 0.11 12.73 -19.55
C ASP A 54 0.69 11.44 -20.14
N ARG A 55 1.97 11.18 -19.89
CA ARG A 55 2.68 10.01 -20.44
C ARG A 55 2.22 8.70 -19.80
N GLU A 56 1.90 8.72 -18.51
CA GLU A 56 1.50 7.54 -17.75
C GLU A 56 -0.01 7.39 -17.58
N ARG A 57 -0.81 8.41 -17.95
CA ARG A 57 -2.29 8.37 -17.92
C ARG A 57 -2.91 7.04 -18.35
N PRO A 58 -2.57 6.44 -19.52
CA PRO A 58 -3.19 5.18 -19.92
C PRO A 58 -2.87 4.02 -18.97
N TYR A 59 -1.67 3.97 -18.40
CA TYR A 59 -1.29 2.93 -17.44
C TYR A 59 -1.98 3.11 -16.10
N ILE A 60 -2.12 4.36 -15.64
CA ILE A 60 -2.89 4.71 -14.44
C ILE A 60 -4.36 4.30 -14.62
N GLN A 61 -4.97 4.62 -15.77
CA GLN A 61 -6.34 4.26 -16.08
C GLN A 61 -6.54 2.74 -16.06
N ASN A 62 -5.64 1.98 -16.70
CA ASN A 62 -5.68 0.52 -16.67
C ASN A 62 -5.58 -0.03 -15.23
N ASN A 63 -4.77 0.59 -14.37
CA ASN A 63 -4.62 0.18 -12.97
C ASN A 63 -5.89 0.46 -12.15
N ILE A 64 -6.51 1.64 -12.36
CA ILE A 64 -7.79 2.00 -11.75
C ILE A 64 -8.86 0.99 -12.18
N GLU A 65 -9.00 0.71 -13.46
CA GLU A 65 -9.97 -0.27 -13.98
C GLU A 65 -9.70 -1.67 -13.43
N ALA A 66 -8.45 -2.12 -13.40
CA ALA A 66 -8.09 -3.41 -12.82
C ALA A 66 -8.44 -3.49 -11.32
N THR A 67 -8.19 -2.43 -10.56
CA THR A 67 -8.49 -2.36 -9.12
C THR A 67 -9.99 -2.34 -8.87
N LEU A 68 -10.72 -1.47 -9.57
CA LEU A 68 -12.17 -1.40 -9.49
C LEU A 68 -12.81 -2.75 -9.88
N LYS A 69 -12.21 -3.49 -10.82
CA LYS A 69 -12.72 -4.80 -11.21
C LYS A 69 -12.38 -5.88 -10.18
N ALA A 70 -11.17 -5.85 -9.62
CA ALA A 70 -10.73 -6.82 -8.62
C ALA A 70 -11.55 -6.76 -7.33
N TYR A 71 -11.98 -5.56 -6.94
CA TYR A 71 -12.80 -5.32 -5.75
C TYR A 71 -14.30 -5.22 -6.03
N ASP A 72 -14.74 -5.46 -7.28
CA ASP A 72 -16.15 -5.33 -7.68
C ASP A 72 -16.75 -3.95 -7.38
N LEU A 73 -15.95 -2.91 -7.55
CA LEU A 73 -16.30 -1.51 -7.27
C LEU A 73 -16.77 -0.74 -8.51
N HIS A 74 -17.12 -1.43 -9.60
CA HIS A 74 -17.62 -0.77 -10.81
C HIS A 74 -19.05 -0.23 -10.62
N ASP A 75 -19.89 -0.98 -9.90
CA ASP A 75 -21.30 -0.63 -9.66
C ASP A 75 -21.52 -0.35 -8.16
N ILE A 76 -20.90 0.73 -7.66
CA ILE A 76 -21.12 1.19 -6.29
C ILE A 76 -22.26 2.22 -6.23
N GLU A 77 -23.18 2.01 -5.28
CA GLU A 77 -24.19 3.01 -4.93
C GLU A 77 -23.57 4.01 -3.94
N LEU A 78 -23.20 5.19 -4.43
CA LEU A 78 -22.74 6.27 -3.56
C LEU A 78 -23.92 6.86 -2.80
N ARG A 79 -23.97 6.59 -1.49
CA ARG A 79 -24.93 7.22 -0.58
C ARG A 79 -24.26 8.32 0.21
N THR A 80 -24.53 9.56 -0.19
CA THR A 80 -24.15 10.72 0.61
C THR A 80 -25.11 10.85 1.78
N VAL A 81 -24.63 10.57 2.98
CA VAL A 81 -25.38 10.84 4.22
C VAL A 81 -25.09 12.29 4.61
N ALA A 82 -26.08 13.16 4.44
CA ALA A 82 -26.05 14.48 5.06
C ALA A 82 -26.48 14.31 6.52
N PRO A 83 -25.64 14.70 7.51
CA PRO A 83 -26.07 14.72 8.89
C PRO A 83 -27.22 15.73 9.05
N ASP A 84 -28.28 15.36 9.79
CA ASP A 84 -29.29 16.33 10.19
C ASP A 84 -28.67 17.39 11.13
N ASP A 85 -29.11 18.64 10.99
CA ASP A 85 -28.54 19.79 11.70
C ASP A 85 -28.75 19.75 13.23
N ALA A 86 -29.67 18.92 13.73
CA ALA A 86 -29.94 18.79 15.16
C ALA A 86 -30.43 17.39 15.56
N ILE A 87 -29.81 16.84 16.61
CA ILE A 87 -30.27 15.63 17.31
C ILE A 87 -31.50 15.99 18.15
N ARG A 88 -32.62 15.29 17.94
CA ARG A 88 -33.83 15.44 18.78
C ARG A 88 -33.88 14.37 19.86
N TRP A 89 -34.79 14.55 20.81
CA TRP A 89 -34.96 13.62 21.92
C TRP A 89 -35.40 12.23 21.45
N GLU A 90 -36.23 12.16 20.42
CA GLU A 90 -36.69 10.91 19.82
C GLU A 90 -35.54 10.11 19.20
N ASP A 91 -34.53 10.81 18.66
CA ASP A 91 -33.35 10.18 18.07
C ASP A 91 -32.45 9.56 19.17
N ILE A 92 -32.43 10.15 20.38
CA ILE A 92 -31.74 9.63 21.56
C ILE A 92 -32.48 8.41 22.13
N GLU A 93 -33.80 8.46 22.23
CA GLU A 93 -34.63 7.33 22.66
C GLU A 93 -34.53 6.14 21.70
N GLY A 94 -34.47 6.41 20.39
CA GLY A 94 -34.31 5.38 19.36
C GLY A 94 -32.92 4.73 19.31
N ASN A 95 -31.90 5.36 19.88
CA ASN A 95 -30.49 4.93 19.78
C ASN A 95 -29.81 4.75 21.14
N GLN A 96 -30.55 4.28 22.14
CA GLN A 96 -30.04 4.10 23.51
C GLN A 96 -28.76 3.26 23.60
N ASP A 97 -28.61 2.22 22.76
CA ASP A 97 -27.38 1.41 22.72
C ASP A 97 -26.15 2.21 22.28
N THR A 98 -26.30 3.10 21.30
CA THR A 98 -25.24 4.00 20.83
C THR A 98 -24.87 5.02 21.91
N ILE A 99 -25.88 5.56 22.60
CA ILE A 99 -25.67 6.54 23.68
C ILE A 99 -24.98 5.88 24.89
N ARG A 100 -25.38 4.67 25.28
CA ARG A 100 -24.75 3.92 26.39
C ARG A 100 -23.30 3.54 26.11
N ASN A 101 -22.93 3.36 24.84
CA ASN A 101 -21.58 2.98 24.40
C ASN A 101 -20.82 4.16 23.77
N VAL A 102 -21.27 5.39 23.98
CA VAL A 102 -20.58 6.56 23.45
C VAL A 102 -19.20 6.68 24.09
N ARG A 103 -18.16 6.78 23.28
CA ARG A 103 -16.79 6.89 23.77
C ARG A 103 -16.61 8.24 24.47
N LEU A 104 -16.43 8.21 25.79
CA LEU A 104 -16.19 9.42 26.60
C LEU A 104 -14.73 9.88 26.58
N TRP A 105 -13.78 8.98 26.28
CA TRP A 105 -12.35 9.26 26.33
C TRP A 105 -11.65 8.92 25.02
N ASP A 106 -10.78 9.82 24.57
CA ASP A 106 -9.92 9.55 23.40
C ASP A 106 -8.57 8.97 23.83
N HIS A 107 -8.02 8.10 22.98
CA HIS A 107 -6.76 7.41 23.20
C HIS A 107 -5.56 8.33 23.35
N ALA A 108 -5.45 9.34 22.47
CA ALA A 108 -4.26 10.17 22.41
C ALA A 108 -4.08 11.06 23.65
N PRO A 109 -5.12 11.70 24.19
CA PRO A 109 -5.05 12.39 25.48
C PRO A 109 -4.73 11.47 26.66
N LEU A 110 -5.36 10.29 26.74
CA LEU A 110 -5.17 9.35 27.85
C LEU A 110 -3.72 8.86 27.95
N LEU A 111 -3.11 8.43 26.83
CA LEU A 111 -1.73 7.96 26.80
C LEU A 111 -0.76 9.02 27.33
N ARG A 112 -0.97 10.28 26.95
CA ARG A 112 -0.18 11.42 27.45
C ARG A 112 -0.31 11.58 28.97
N SER A 113 -1.55 11.53 29.48
CA SER A 113 -1.81 11.67 30.91
C SER A 113 -1.22 10.53 31.72
N TYR A 114 -1.31 9.27 31.26
CA TYR A 114 -0.72 8.13 31.96
C TYR A 114 0.81 8.17 32.00
N LYS A 115 1.48 8.56 30.90
CA LYS A 115 2.92 8.84 30.94
C LYS A 115 3.26 9.93 31.96
N GLN A 116 2.45 11.00 32.04
CA GLN A 116 2.74 12.08 32.98
C GLN A 116 2.52 11.69 34.45
N LEU A 117 1.48 10.91 34.74
CA LEU A 117 1.06 10.61 36.12
C LEU A 117 1.65 9.31 36.68
N GLN A 118 1.86 8.30 35.84
CA GLN A 118 2.19 6.93 36.28
C GLN A 118 3.52 6.42 35.73
N GLU A 119 4.22 7.17 34.88
CA GLU A 119 5.60 6.84 34.48
C GLU A 119 6.56 7.10 35.65
N ILE A 120 6.70 6.13 36.54
CA ILE A 120 7.78 6.13 37.54
C ILE A 120 9.09 5.95 36.76
N ARG A 121 9.80 7.07 36.58
CA ARG A 121 10.96 7.14 35.69
C ARG A 121 12.02 6.11 36.07
N THR A 122 12.66 5.56 35.03
CA THR A 122 13.70 4.52 34.93
C THR A 122 13.27 3.07 34.69
N TYR A 123 12.01 2.67 34.90
CA TYR A 123 11.63 1.26 34.72
C TYR A 123 10.30 0.97 33.99
N TYR A 124 9.38 1.94 33.90
CA TYR A 124 8.08 1.74 33.25
C TYR A 124 7.85 2.76 32.14
N ASP A 125 7.38 2.31 30.98
CA ASP A 125 6.93 3.14 29.85
C ASP A 125 5.60 2.59 29.32
N PHE A 126 4.71 3.47 28.91
CA PHE A 126 3.43 3.14 28.30
C PHE A 126 3.53 3.39 26.79
N SER A 127 3.59 2.33 25.97
CA SER A 127 3.69 2.45 24.50
C SER A 127 2.33 2.65 23.82
N SER A 128 1.28 2.09 24.40
CA SER A 128 -0.11 2.23 23.95
C SER A 128 -1.06 2.32 25.14
N VAL A 129 -2.27 2.79 24.85
CA VAL A 129 -3.46 2.64 25.69
C VAL A 129 -4.50 2.09 24.74
N ASP A 130 -5.28 1.10 25.18
CA ASP A 130 -6.36 0.45 24.42
C ASP A 130 -7.65 0.49 25.27
N ILE A 131 -8.78 0.77 24.63
CA ILE A 131 -10.11 0.76 25.28
C ILE A 131 -10.65 -0.64 25.05
N ASP A 132 -10.94 -1.33 26.14
CA ASP A 132 -11.43 -2.70 26.13
C ASP A 132 -12.88 -2.76 26.59
N ARG A 133 -13.59 -3.82 26.19
CA ARG A 133 -15.03 -3.96 26.38
C ARG A 133 -15.33 -4.95 27.50
N TYR A 134 -16.17 -4.54 28.45
CA TYR A 134 -16.47 -5.29 29.65
C TYR A 134 -17.98 -5.48 29.83
N THR A 135 -18.37 -6.58 30.50
CA THR A 135 -19.74 -6.75 30.95
C THR A 135 -19.86 -6.21 32.37
N VAL A 136 -20.68 -5.18 32.56
CA VAL A 136 -20.94 -4.56 33.86
C VAL A 136 -22.42 -4.74 34.17
N ASP A 137 -22.73 -5.38 35.31
CA ASP A 137 -24.11 -5.68 35.74
C ASP A 137 -24.94 -6.46 34.69
N GLY A 138 -24.28 -7.30 33.89
CA GLY A 138 -24.91 -8.10 32.83
C GLY A 138 -25.08 -7.36 31.49
N GLU A 139 -24.71 -6.08 31.41
CA GLU A 139 -24.73 -5.30 30.18
C GLU A 139 -23.34 -5.16 29.57
N TYR A 140 -23.22 -5.36 28.27
CA TYR A 140 -21.96 -5.17 27.53
C TYR A 140 -21.67 -3.68 27.33
N ARG A 141 -20.47 -3.23 27.71
CA ARG A 141 -20.02 -1.84 27.65
C ARG A 141 -18.65 -1.71 27.01
N GLN A 142 -18.41 -0.57 26.37
CA GLN A 142 -17.12 -0.13 25.82
C GLN A 142 -16.57 1.08 26.59
#